data_AF-A0A972VGS6-F1
#
_entry.id   AF-A0A972VGS6-F1
#
_cell.length_a   1.000
_cell.length_b   1.000
_cell.length_c   1.000
_cell.angle_alpha   90.00
_cell.angle_beta   90.00
_cell.angle_gamma   90.00
#
_symmetry.space_group_name_H-M   'P 1'
#
loop_
_entity.id
_entity.type
_entity.pdbx_description
1 polymer ?
#
loop_
_entity_poly.entity_id
_entity_poly.type
_entity_poly.pdbx_seq_one_letter_code
_entity_poly.pdbx_strand_id
1 'polypeptide(L)'
;MRIALGLVLCVFVMMSVCVADEAGYQKNAKQVVEKYGPGLVWVSATTKVDIPDVGEQEKRGNSLGIMIHESGLTMLSLHYFDQSQLITAAVRRNNPDASPSVTVTDILITIADGTEMEGKLIFKDPDLDLAFILPNQEEAEEHKPFTLMTVAGDGKAQIMDRIVTLGRLEESYNRQLVAIPAYIASVITKPRTYYYTKDGVPGAPAFNASGDLLGLWVTRFKPAVGPSSIRPMILPISDIKPIADQAIKAIEQAEE
;
A
#
# COMPACT_ATOMS: atom_id res chain seq x y z
N MET A 1 18.46 -54.53 12.46
CA MET A 1 19.04 -53.68 11.40
C MET A 1 18.02 -53.07 10.41
N ARG A 2 16.78 -53.56 10.32
CA ARG A 2 15.75 -52.97 9.42
C ARG A 2 15.05 -51.71 9.96
N ILE A 3 15.00 -51.53 11.29
CA ILE A 3 14.35 -50.38 11.93
C ILE A 3 15.22 -49.11 11.83
N ALA A 4 16.55 -49.26 11.89
CA ALA A 4 17.48 -48.14 11.75
C ALA A 4 17.52 -47.53 10.34
N LEU A 5 17.25 -48.34 9.29
CA LEU A 5 17.26 -47.86 7.91
C LEU A 5 15.98 -47.08 7.53
N GLY A 6 14.82 -47.44 8.11
CA GLY A 6 13.56 -46.72 7.90
C GLY A 6 13.53 -45.34 8.59
N LEU A 7 14.16 -45.22 9.76
CA LEU A 7 14.23 -43.98 10.51
C LEU A 7 15.17 -42.95 9.87
N VAL A 8 16.27 -43.39 9.24
CA VAL A 8 17.18 -42.53 8.46
C VAL A 8 16.53 -42.04 7.16
N LEU A 9 15.69 -42.86 6.52
CA LEU A 9 14.98 -42.47 5.30
C LEU A 9 13.88 -41.41 5.56
N CYS A 10 13.14 -41.52 6.68
CA CYS A 10 12.14 -40.52 7.08
C CYS A 10 12.75 -39.15 7.41
N VAL A 11 13.92 -39.11 8.05
CA VAL A 11 14.63 -37.86 8.38
C VAL A 11 15.11 -37.14 7.12
N PHE A 12 15.60 -37.88 6.11
CA PHE A 12 16.02 -37.29 4.83
C PHE A 12 14.85 -36.72 4.01
N VAL A 13 13.69 -37.38 4.02
CA VAL A 13 12.50 -36.90 3.29
C VAL A 13 11.93 -35.63 3.94
N MET A 14 11.88 -35.53 5.28
CA MET A 14 11.39 -34.33 5.97
C MET A 14 12.27 -33.10 5.74
N MET A 15 13.61 -33.24 5.80
CA MET A 15 14.50 -32.11 5.52
C MET A 15 14.37 -31.60 4.08
N SER A 16 14.12 -32.48 3.12
CA SER A 16 13.99 -32.09 1.71
C SER A 16 12.72 -31.28 1.41
N VAL A 17 11.63 -31.51 2.16
CA VAL A 17 10.36 -30.77 1.97
C VAL A 17 10.47 -29.35 2.54
N CYS A 18 11.07 -29.17 3.72
CA CYS A 18 11.23 -27.85 4.32
C CYS A 18 12.16 -26.94 3.50
N VAL A 19 13.21 -27.49 2.90
CA VAL A 19 14.12 -26.73 2.03
C VAL A 19 13.44 -26.32 0.72
N ALA A 20 12.56 -27.17 0.18
CA ALA A 20 11.82 -26.86 -1.04
C ALA A 20 10.80 -25.72 -0.84
N ASP A 21 10.13 -25.68 0.31
CA ASP A 21 9.15 -24.63 0.65
C ASP A 21 9.82 -23.25 0.83
N GLU A 22 10.93 -23.19 1.56
CA GLU A 22 11.73 -21.97 1.72
C GLU A 22 12.29 -21.48 0.37
N ALA A 23 12.84 -22.39 -0.44
CA ALA A 23 13.36 -22.05 -1.76
C ALA A 23 12.26 -21.57 -2.71
N GLY A 24 11.06 -22.17 -2.63
CA GLY A 24 9.88 -21.77 -3.38
C GLY A 24 9.45 -20.34 -3.02
N TYR A 25 9.29 -20.07 -1.73
CA TYR A 25 8.96 -18.73 -1.23
C TYR A 25 9.98 -17.67 -1.69
N GLN A 26 11.28 -17.93 -1.52
CA GLN A 26 12.33 -16.97 -1.90
C GLN A 26 12.34 -16.69 -3.40
N LYS A 27 12.11 -17.74 -4.21
CA LYS A 27 12.00 -17.59 -5.67
C LYS A 27 10.82 -16.70 -6.04
N ASN A 28 9.64 -16.98 -5.49
CA ASN A 28 8.42 -16.21 -5.78
C ASN A 28 8.55 -14.76 -5.31
N ALA A 29 9.10 -14.54 -4.11
CA ALA A 29 9.35 -13.20 -3.58
C ALA A 29 10.29 -12.39 -4.48
N LYS A 30 11.38 -12.98 -4.98
CA LYS A 30 12.28 -12.31 -5.94
C LYS A 30 11.59 -11.94 -7.23
N GLN A 31 10.77 -12.86 -7.78
CA GLN A 31 10.00 -12.59 -8.99
C GLN A 31 9.01 -11.43 -8.80
N VAL A 32 8.35 -11.36 -7.64
CA VAL A 32 7.46 -10.24 -7.29
C VAL A 32 8.22 -8.92 -7.20
N VAL A 33 9.40 -8.91 -6.55
CA VAL A 33 10.27 -7.74 -6.44
C VAL A 33 10.71 -7.24 -7.81
N GLU A 34 11.20 -8.13 -8.67
CA GLU A 34 11.66 -7.78 -10.03
C GLU A 34 10.50 -7.29 -10.91
N LYS A 35 9.35 -7.94 -10.82
CA LYS A 35 8.19 -7.64 -11.67
C LYS A 35 7.48 -6.35 -11.28
N TYR A 36 7.28 -6.12 -9.99
CA TYR A 36 6.40 -5.04 -9.50
C TYR A 36 7.13 -3.93 -8.76
N GLY A 37 8.34 -4.19 -8.26
CA GLY A 37 9.15 -3.21 -7.51
C GLY A 37 9.35 -1.86 -8.22
N PRO A 38 9.68 -1.83 -9.52
CA PRO A 38 9.84 -0.57 -10.24
C PRO A 38 8.55 0.27 -10.31
N GLY A 39 7.37 -0.34 -10.24
CA GLY A 39 6.06 0.34 -10.29
C GLY A 39 5.60 0.97 -8.97
N LEU A 40 6.40 0.84 -7.90
CA LEU A 40 6.17 1.56 -6.65
C LEU A 40 6.70 2.99 -6.80
N VAL A 41 5.88 3.96 -6.42
CA VAL A 41 6.18 5.39 -6.54
C VAL A 41 5.91 6.09 -5.22
N TRP A 42 6.61 7.20 -4.98
CA TRP A 42 6.27 8.09 -3.87
C TRP A 42 5.27 9.13 -4.36
N VAL A 43 4.27 9.43 -3.55
CA VAL A 43 3.31 10.50 -3.80
C VAL A 43 3.43 11.47 -2.63
N SER A 44 3.92 12.67 -2.92
CA SER A 44 3.99 13.75 -1.94
C SER A 44 2.83 14.71 -2.10
N ALA A 45 2.38 15.30 -1.00
CA ALA A 45 1.39 16.37 -1.03
C ALA A 45 1.62 17.37 0.10
N THR A 46 1.28 18.62 -0.16
CA THR A 46 1.30 19.70 0.83
C THR A 46 -0.06 19.79 1.50
N THR A 47 -0.10 19.60 2.80
CA THR A 47 -1.30 19.81 3.62
C THR A 47 -1.23 21.19 4.25
N LYS A 48 -2.12 22.09 3.84
CA LYS A 48 -2.32 23.41 4.46
C LYS A 48 -3.32 23.27 5.60
N VAL A 49 -2.93 23.71 6.79
CA VAL A 49 -3.74 23.68 8.01
C VAL A 49 -3.90 25.12 8.50
N ASP A 50 -5.11 25.65 8.42
CA ASP A 50 -5.47 26.94 9.00
C ASP A 50 -6.18 26.70 10.34
N ILE A 51 -5.55 27.12 11.43
CA ILE A 51 -6.09 27.00 12.78
C ILE A 51 -6.47 28.41 13.26
N PRO A 52 -7.75 28.64 13.61
CA PRO A 52 -8.18 29.90 14.22
C PRO A 52 -7.29 30.27 15.42
N ASP A 53 -6.88 31.54 15.49
CA ASP A 53 -6.02 32.13 16.55
C ASP A 53 -4.56 31.63 16.59
N VAL A 54 -4.16 30.66 15.77
CA VAL A 54 -2.77 30.17 15.67
C VAL A 54 -2.14 30.52 14.32
N GLY A 55 -2.94 30.56 13.25
CA GLY A 55 -2.50 30.87 11.89
C GLY A 55 -2.27 29.64 11.01
N GLU A 56 -1.79 29.90 9.80
CA GLU A 56 -1.58 28.89 8.76
C GLU A 56 -0.28 28.11 8.97
N GLN A 57 -0.35 26.80 8.74
CA GLN A 57 0.80 25.90 8.74
C GLN A 57 0.76 25.00 7.50
N GLU A 58 1.90 24.82 6.86
CA GLU A 58 2.04 23.87 5.76
C GLU A 58 2.87 22.68 6.22
N LYS A 59 2.42 21.48 5.85
CA LYS A 59 3.14 20.23 6.11
C LYS A 59 3.19 19.40 4.83
N ARG A 60 4.38 19.05 4.39
CA ARG A 60 4.56 18.10 3.29
C ARG A 60 4.55 16.68 3.85
N GLY A 61 3.66 15.84 3.31
CA GLY A 61 3.56 14.43 3.62
C GLY A 61 3.94 13.59 2.42
N ASN A 62 4.44 12.37 2.66
CA ASN A 62 4.78 11.41 1.61
C ASN A 62 4.01 10.11 1.87
N SER A 63 3.44 9.56 0.80
CA SER A 63 2.73 8.28 0.79
C SER A 63 3.30 7.39 -0.30
N LEU A 64 3.36 6.09 -0.03
CA LEU A 64 3.70 5.13 -1.05
C LEU A 64 2.48 4.88 -1.93
N GLY A 65 2.69 4.72 -3.23
CA GLY A 65 1.66 4.35 -4.20
C GLY A 65 2.16 3.31 -5.19
N ILE A 66 1.21 2.73 -5.92
CA ILE A 66 1.46 1.76 -6.99
C ILE A 66 0.77 2.20 -8.27
N MET A 67 1.51 2.19 -9.38
CA MET A 67 0.94 2.45 -10.70
C MET A 67 0.13 1.24 -11.16
N ILE A 68 -1.12 1.46 -11.57
CA ILE A 68 -2.06 0.39 -11.95
C ILE A 68 -2.58 0.51 -13.39
N HIS A 69 -2.27 1.61 -14.08
CA HIS A 69 -2.71 1.88 -15.45
C HIS A 69 -1.61 2.58 -16.27
N GLU A 70 -1.64 2.44 -17.59
CA GLU A 70 -0.65 3.02 -18.51
C GLU A 70 -0.65 4.54 -18.55
N SER A 71 -1.76 5.19 -18.16
CA SER A 71 -1.84 6.66 -17.97
C SER A 71 -1.06 7.17 -16.74
N GLY A 72 -0.40 6.27 -16.00
CA GLY A 72 0.28 6.59 -14.74
C GLY A 72 -0.64 6.63 -13.52
N LEU A 73 -1.90 6.20 -13.67
CA LEU A 73 -2.85 6.12 -12.56
C LEU A 73 -2.25 5.37 -11.36
N THR A 74 -2.15 6.07 -10.24
CA THR A 74 -1.48 5.59 -9.04
C THR A 74 -2.48 5.38 -7.91
N MET A 75 -2.52 4.17 -7.35
CA MET A 75 -3.36 3.80 -6.22
C MET A 75 -2.57 3.84 -4.90
N LEU A 76 -3.19 4.35 -3.83
CA LEU A 76 -2.56 4.50 -2.51
C LEU A 76 -3.57 4.52 -1.35
N SER A 77 -3.08 4.54 -0.10
CA SER A 77 -3.90 4.64 1.13
C SER A 77 -4.37 6.07 1.40
N LEU A 78 -5.68 6.31 1.35
CA LEU A 78 -6.26 7.66 1.44
C LEU A 78 -5.94 8.37 2.76
N HIS A 79 -6.23 7.77 3.91
CA HIS A 79 -6.08 8.35 5.23
C HIS A 79 -4.62 8.50 5.64
N TYR A 80 -3.71 7.77 4.99
CA TYR A 80 -2.28 8.01 5.17
C TYR A 80 -1.83 9.26 4.41
N PHE A 81 -2.35 9.44 3.19
CA PHE A 81 -2.08 10.57 2.30
C PHE A 81 -2.77 11.87 2.75
N ASP A 82 -4.06 11.81 3.00
CA ASP A 82 -4.90 12.89 3.50
C ASP A 82 -5.17 12.69 4.99
N GLN A 83 -4.36 13.38 5.80
CA GLN A 83 -4.43 13.32 7.26
C GLN A 83 -5.40 14.35 7.86
N SER A 84 -6.27 14.97 7.05
CA SER A 84 -7.16 16.05 7.49
C SER A 84 -7.99 15.65 8.70
N GLN A 85 -8.61 14.47 8.68
CA GLN A 85 -9.42 13.99 9.81
C GLN A 85 -8.62 13.83 11.10
N LEU A 86 -7.38 13.34 10.99
CA LEU A 86 -6.50 13.16 12.14
C LEU A 86 -6.05 14.51 12.72
N ILE A 87 -5.68 15.44 11.85
CA ILE A 87 -5.29 16.80 12.23
C ILE A 87 -6.45 17.53 12.90
N THR A 88 -7.64 17.53 12.28
CA THR A 88 -8.85 18.14 12.85
C THR A 88 -9.19 17.54 14.21
N ALA A 89 -9.13 16.21 14.35
CA ALA A 89 -9.39 15.55 15.62
C ALA A 89 -8.34 15.88 16.70
N ALA A 90 -7.07 16.05 16.32
CA ALA A 90 -6.01 16.45 17.23
C ALA A 90 -6.17 17.90 17.70
N VAL A 91 -6.48 18.82 16.78
CA VAL A 91 -6.76 20.23 17.11
C VAL A 91 -7.96 20.35 18.05
N ARG A 92 -9.08 19.69 17.72
CA ARG A 92 -10.29 19.70 18.56
C ARG A 92 -10.11 19.08 19.94
N ARG A 93 -9.13 18.18 20.10
CA ARG A 93 -8.80 17.63 21.42
C ARG A 93 -8.18 18.67 22.34
N ASN A 94 -7.40 19.59 21.80
CA ASN A 94 -6.73 20.65 22.55
C ASN A 94 -7.61 21.91 22.67
N ASN A 95 -8.42 22.18 21.65
CA ASN A 95 -9.37 23.28 21.62
C ASN A 95 -10.71 22.79 21.02
N PRO A 96 -11.68 22.37 21.85
CA PRO A 96 -12.96 21.79 21.39
C PRO A 96 -13.77 22.67 20.43
N ASP A 97 -13.65 24.00 20.58
CA ASP A 97 -14.39 24.97 19.77
C ASP A 97 -13.66 25.33 18.46
N ALA A 98 -12.41 24.87 18.28
CA ALA A 98 -11.65 25.13 17.07
C ALA A 98 -12.22 24.37 15.86
N SER A 99 -12.38 25.09 14.76
CA SER A 99 -12.76 24.55 13.45
C SER A 99 -11.64 24.79 12.45
N PRO A 100 -10.58 23.97 12.45
CA PRO A 100 -9.48 24.14 11.52
C PRO A 100 -9.91 23.82 10.09
N SER A 101 -9.41 24.58 9.12
CA SER A 101 -9.50 24.25 7.70
C SER A 101 -8.27 23.43 7.30
N VAL A 102 -8.47 22.30 6.65
CA VAL A 102 -7.37 21.45 6.17
C VAL A 102 -7.58 21.15 4.70
N THR A 103 -6.59 21.49 3.88
CA THR A 103 -6.63 21.32 2.42
C THR A 103 -5.35 20.64 1.95
N VAL A 104 -5.48 19.65 1.06
CA VAL A 104 -4.36 19.01 0.38
C VAL A 104 -4.15 19.69 -0.98
N THR A 105 -2.93 20.18 -1.22
CA THR A 105 -2.47 20.83 -2.46
C THR A 105 -1.15 20.23 -2.92
N ASP A 106 -0.70 20.60 -4.13
CA ASP A 106 0.65 20.32 -4.63
C ASP A 106 1.01 18.83 -4.58
N ILE A 107 0.18 18.02 -5.24
CA ILE A 107 0.40 16.57 -5.30
C ILE A 107 1.47 16.29 -6.36
N LEU A 108 2.53 15.59 -5.97
CA LEU A 108 3.63 15.20 -6.87
C LEU A 108 3.84 13.69 -6.80
N ILE A 109 3.89 13.04 -7.95
CA ILE A 109 4.25 11.63 -8.10
C ILE A 109 5.73 11.55 -8.45
N THR A 110 6.53 10.94 -7.58
CA THR A 110 7.96 10.69 -7.78
C THR A 110 8.20 9.23 -8.16
N ILE A 111 8.70 8.99 -9.38
CA ILE A 111 9.03 7.65 -9.86
C ILE A 111 10.42 7.20 -9.40
N ALA A 112 10.80 5.98 -9.77
CA ALA A 112 12.01 5.31 -9.27
C ALA A 112 13.32 6.06 -9.57
N ASP A 113 13.39 6.80 -10.67
CA ASP A 113 14.57 7.57 -11.07
C ASP A 113 14.66 8.96 -10.41
N GLY A 114 13.65 9.34 -9.62
CA GLY A 114 13.56 10.62 -8.94
C GLY A 114 12.79 11.69 -9.70
N THR A 115 12.30 11.40 -10.91
CA THR A 115 11.47 12.34 -11.67
C THR A 115 10.15 12.56 -10.97
N GLU A 116 9.74 13.83 -10.90
CA GLU A 116 8.48 14.26 -10.29
C GLU A 116 7.50 14.68 -11.39
N MET A 117 6.25 14.21 -11.27
CA MET A 117 5.15 14.61 -12.12
C MET A 117 4.03 15.22 -11.27
N GLU A 118 3.42 16.31 -11.74
CA GLU A 118 2.26 16.89 -11.10
C GLU A 118 1.09 15.92 -11.13
N GLY A 119 0.43 15.74 -10.00
CA GLY A 119 -0.66 14.80 -9.81
C GLY A 119 -1.98 15.46 -9.44
N LYS A 120 -3.08 14.79 -9.75
CA LYS A 120 -4.42 15.17 -9.32
C LYS A 120 -5.17 13.99 -8.73
N LEU A 121 -5.81 14.19 -7.58
CA LEU A 121 -6.74 13.23 -7.01
C LEU A 121 -8.01 13.18 -7.88
N ILE A 122 -8.24 12.04 -8.54
CA ILE A 122 -9.39 11.87 -9.45
C ILE A 122 -10.52 11.05 -8.84
N PHE A 123 -10.19 10.12 -7.95
CA PHE A 123 -11.14 9.19 -7.35
C PHE A 123 -10.68 8.82 -5.94
N LYS A 124 -11.64 8.59 -5.05
CA LYS A 124 -11.37 8.11 -3.69
C LYS A 124 -12.53 7.27 -3.16
N ASP A 125 -12.18 6.28 -2.36
CA ASP A 125 -13.10 5.48 -1.56
C ASP A 125 -12.68 5.58 -0.07
N PRO A 126 -13.32 6.47 0.71
CA PRO A 126 -12.98 6.64 2.12
C PRO A 126 -13.30 5.42 2.99
N ASP A 127 -14.28 4.60 2.60
CA ASP A 127 -14.70 3.43 3.38
C ASP A 127 -13.65 2.32 3.31
N LEU A 128 -13.02 2.15 2.15
CA LEU A 128 -11.95 1.20 1.89
C LEU A 128 -10.55 1.79 2.06
N ASP A 129 -10.45 3.10 2.28
CA ASP A 129 -9.20 3.83 2.43
C ASP A 129 -8.34 3.81 1.15
N LEU A 130 -8.97 4.04 0.00
CA LEU A 130 -8.30 4.07 -1.30
C LEU A 130 -8.36 5.45 -1.94
N ALA A 131 -7.26 5.88 -2.54
CA ALA A 131 -7.16 7.09 -3.34
C ALA A 131 -6.45 6.79 -4.66
N PHE A 132 -6.83 7.52 -5.71
CA PHE A 132 -6.29 7.37 -7.04
C PHE A 132 -5.83 8.73 -7.58
N ILE A 133 -4.53 8.83 -7.86
CA ILE A 133 -3.88 10.02 -8.36
C ILE A 133 -3.52 9.80 -9.82
N LEU A 134 -3.91 10.73 -10.68
CA LEU A 134 -3.54 10.75 -12.08
C LEU A 134 -2.48 11.82 -12.30
N PRO A 135 -1.33 11.51 -12.93
CA PRO A 135 -0.36 12.54 -13.30
C PRO A 135 -0.89 13.44 -14.41
N ASN A 136 -0.27 14.59 -14.58
CA ASN A 136 -0.34 15.37 -15.81
C ASN A 136 0.03 14.46 -16.99
N GLN A 137 -0.83 14.42 -18.00
CA GLN A 137 -0.65 13.47 -19.11
C GLN A 137 0.52 13.83 -20.02
N GLU A 138 0.84 15.11 -20.21
CA GLU A 138 2.01 15.52 -21.01
C GLU A 138 3.31 15.03 -20.37
N GLU A 139 3.46 15.24 -19.05
CA GLU A 139 4.61 14.74 -18.29
C GLU A 139 4.65 13.21 -18.26
N ALA A 140 3.49 12.56 -18.12
CA ALA A 140 3.42 11.10 -18.08
C ALA A 140 3.88 10.45 -19.38
N GLU A 141 3.53 11.00 -20.55
CA GLU A 141 3.96 10.48 -21.86
C GLU A 141 5.49 10.49 -22.02
N GLU A 142 6.19 11.47 -21.44
CA GLU A 142 7.65 11.58 -21.51
C GLU A 142 8.38 10.43 -20.77
N HIS A 143 7.69 9.76 -19.84
CA HIS A 143 8.28 8.76 -18.95
C HIS A 143 7.72 7.34 -19.14
N LYS A 144 6.90 7.13 -20.16
CA LYS A 144 6.46 5.78 -20.54
C LYS A 144 7.61 4.93 -21.11
N PRO A 145 7.54 3.59 -20.99
CA PRO A 145 6.47 2.82 -20.35
C PRO A 145 6.63 2.72 -18.82
N PHE A 146 5.51 2.78 -18.11
CA PHE A 146 5.48 2.52 -16.67
C PHE A 146 5.47 1.02 -16.36
N THR A 147 6.03 0.66 -15.21
CA THR A 147 5.85 -0.69 -14.64
C THR A 147 4.52 -0.72 -13.89
N LEU A 148 3.60 -1.57 -14.35
CA LEU A 148 2.25 -1.62 -13.82
C LEU A 148 2.04 -2.79 -12.86
N MET A 149 1.33 -2.53 -11.77
CA MET A 149 0.77 -3.56 -10.93
C MET A 149 -0.55 -4.05 -11.50
N THR A 150 -0.61 -5.35 -11.78
CA THR A 150 -1.86 -6.00 -12.16
C THR A 150 -2.76 -6.14 -10.92
N VAL A 151 -3.86 -5.41 -10.88
CA VAL A 151 -4.88 -5.50 -9.81
C VAL A 151 -5.86 -6.65 -10.13
N ALA A 152 -5.34 -7.88 -10.08
CA ALA A 152 -6.12 -9.08 -10.37
C ALA A 152 -5.68 -10.25 -9.49
N GLY A 153 -6.49 -11.31 -9.48
CA GLY A 153 -6.26 -12.52 -8.72
C GLY A 153 -7.17 -12.64 -7.51
N ASP A 154 -6.95 -13.70 -6.73
CA ASP A 154 -7.74 -14.04 -5.55
C ASP A 154 -6.85 -14.37 -4.34
N GLY A 155 -5.70 -13.68 -4.25
CA GLY A 155 -4.72 -13.84 -3.19
C GLY A 155 -5.39 -13.90 -1.80
N LYS A 156 -5.12 -14.99 -1.10
CA LYS A 156 -5.61 -15.27 0.25
C LYS A 156 -4.46 -15.66 1.15
N ALA A 157 -4.68 -15.48 2.44
CA ALA A 157 -3.75 -15.91 3.47
C ALA A 157 -4.50 -16.32 4.74
N GLN A 158 -3.90 -17.21 5.52
CA GLN A 158 -4.32 -17.64 6.84
C GLN A 158 -3.31 -17.18 7.89
N ILE A 159 -3.68 -17.30 9.16
CA ILE A 159 -2.75 -17.00 10.27
C ILE A 159 -1.52 -17.91 10.13
N MET A 160 -0.33 -17.32 10.27
CA MET A 160 0.99 -17.93 10.03
C MET A 160 1.34 -18.23 8.56
N ASP A 161 0.54 -17.79 7.59
CA ASP A 161 1.00 -17.80 6.19
C ASP A 161 2.06 -16.72 5.98
N ARG A 162 3.09 -17.07 5.20
CA ARG A 162 4.12 -16.12 4.78
C ARG A 162 3.61 -15.17 3.72
N ILE A 163 4.07 -13.93 3.82
CA ILE A 163 3.84 -12.89 2.84
C ILE A 163 5.12 -12.11 2.57
N VAL A 164 5.15 -11.41 1.45
CA VAL A 164 6.15 -10.37 1.16
C VAL A 164 5.43 -9.06 0.86
N THR A 165 5.85 -7.98 1.52
CA THR A 165 5.39 -6.61 1.22
C THR A 165 6.48 -5.89 0.45
N LEU A 166 6.11 -5.18 -0.61
CA LEU A 166 7.05 -4.31 -1.33
C LEU A 166 6.93 -2.88 -0.81
N GLY A 167 8.05 -2.21 -0.60
CA GLY A 167 8.09 -0.81 -0.20
C GLY A 167 9.25 -0.09 -0.86
N ARG A 168 9.35 1.21 -0.60
CA ARG A 168 10.55 1.98 -0.88
C ARG A 168 10.98 2.69 0.39
N LEU A 169 12.29 2.85 0.57
CA LEU A 169 12.81 3.76 1.59
C LEU A 169 12.51 5.21 1.19
N GLU A 170 12.70 6.12 2.12
CA GLU A 170 12.54 7.55 1.88
C GLU A 170 13.74 8.13 1.08
N GLU A 171 13.66 9.43 0.80
CA GLU A 171 14.62 10.15 -0.03
C GLU A 171 16.06 10.10 0.51
N SER A 172 16.22 10.14 1.83
CA SER A 172 17.50 10.06 2.52
C SER A 172 18.28 8.76 2.21
N TYR A 173 17.57 7.74 1.72
CA TYR A 173 18.12 6.46 1.27
C TYR A 173 17.87 6.22 -0.22
N ASN A 174 17.81 7.27 -1.04
CA ASN A 174 17.67 7.20 -2.50
C ASN A 174 16.47 6.35 -2.96
N ARG A 175 15.38 6.34 -2.19
CA ARG A 175 14.13 5.63 -2.55
C ARG A 175 14.34 4.15 -2.90
N GLN A 176 15.33 3.51 -2.29
CA GLN A 176 15.70 2.13 -2.59
C GLN A 176 14.51 1.19 -2.34
N LEU A 177 14.35 0.21 -3.23
CA LEU A 177 13.32 -0.82 -3.13
C LEU A 177 13.58 -1.70 -1.90
N VAL A 178 12.51 -2.04 -1.18
CA VAL A 178 12.55 -2.91 -0.01
C VAL A 178 11.55 -4.03 -0.20
N ALA A 179 11.95 -5.24 0.17
CA ALA A 179 11.07 -6.40 0.31
C ALA A 179 11.04 -6.81 1.78
N ILE A 180 9.85 -6.80 2.38
CA ILE A 180 9.66 -7.07 3.81
C ILE A 180 8.96 -8.43 3.94
N PRO A 181 9.69 -9.51 4.31
CA PRO A 181 9.08 -10.79 4.62
C PRO A 181 8.35 -10.72 5.95
N ALA A 182 7.14 -11.29 6.02
CA ALA A 182 6.34 -11.33 7.24
C ALA A 182 5.43 -12.55 7.28
N TYR A 183 4.73 -12.72 8.40
CA TYR A 183 3.68 -13.73 8.57
C TYR A 183 2.38 -13.04 8.93
N ILE A 184 1.26 -13.52 8.41
CA ILE A 184 -0.05 -13.03 8.86
C ILE A 184 -0.24 -13.38 10.33
N ALA A 185 -0.38 -12.34 11.17
CA ALA A 185 -0.62 -12.47 12.59
C ALA A 185 -2.10 -12.66 12.92
N SER A 186 -3.01 -12.10 12.10
CA SER A 186 -4.45 -12.25 12.29
C SER A 186 -5.21 -12.09 10.98
N VAL A 187 -6.31 -12.83 10.85
CA VAL A 187 -7.33 -12.66 9.80
C VAL A 187 -8.60 -12.14 10.47
N ILE A 188 -8.93 -10.88 10.23
CA ILE A 188 -10.20 -10.28 10.66
C ILE A 188 -11.21 -10.61 9.58
N THR A 189 -12.41 -11.08 9.94
CA THR A 189 -13.45 -11.48 8.96
C THR A 189 -14.74 -10.67 9.08
N LYS A 190 -14.88 -9.83 10.12
CA LYS A 190 -16.08 -9.01 10.36
C LYS A 190 -15.70 -7.59 10.77
N PRO A 191 -16.42 -6.56 10.27
CA PRO A 191 -17.50 -6.65 9.28
C PRO A 191 -17.01 -6.93 7.85
N ARG A 192 -15.70 -6.81 7.61
CA ARG A 192 -15.02 -7.10 6.35
C ARG A 192 -13.72 -7.85 6.63
N THR A 193 -13.21 -8.56 5.63
CA THR A 193 -11.92 -9.22 5.70
C THR A 193 -10.77 -8.21 5.71
N TYR A 194 -9.84 -8.37 6.66
CA TYR A 194 -8.54 -7.69 6.66
C TYR A 194 -7.47 -8.66 7.14
N TYR A 195 -6.28 -8.57 6.57
CA TYR A 195 -5.11 -9.27 7.11
C TYR A 195 -4.28 -8.31 7.95
N TYR A 196 -3.76 -8.80 9.06
CA TYR A 196 -2.91 -8.03 9.96
C TYR A 196 -1.58 -8.76 10.15
N THR A 197 -0.50 -8.00 10.03
CA THR A 197 0.83 -8.36 10.52
C THR A 197 1.46 -7.12 11.17
N LYS A 198 2.55 -7.32 11.90
CA LYS A 198 3.39 -6.23 12.40
C LYS A 198 4.08 -5.51 11.22
N ASP A 199 4.43 -4.24 11.43
CA ASP A 199 5.30 -3.44 10.55
C ASP A 199 4.71 -3.16 9.16
N GLY A 200 3.42 -2.81 9.12
CA GLY A 200 2.73 -2.40 7.89
C GLY A 200 3.19 -1.06 7.33
N VAL A 201 3.24 -0.96 6.00
CA VAL A 201 3.61 0.25 5.27
C VAL A 201 2.39 0.71 4.44
N PRO A 202 1.63 1.73 4.87
CA PRO A 202 0.47 2.19 4.10
C PRO A 202 0.79 2.51 2.63
N GLY A 203 -0.07 2.09 1.72
CA GLY A 203 0.13 2.17 0.27
C GLY A 203 1.01 1.08 -0.33
N ALA A 204 1.63 0.22 0.49
CA ALA A 204 2.44 -0.89 0.01
C ALA A 204 1.57 -2.07 -0.46
N PRO A 205 1.91 -2.73 -1.58
CA PRO A 205 1.30 -3.99 -1.98
C PRO A 205 1.88 -5.16 -1.17
N ALA A 206 1.03 -6.10 -0.81
CA ALA A 206 1.41 -7.35 -0.14
C ALA A 206 1.06 -8.55 -1.02
N PHE A 207 1.94 -9.55 -1.01
CA PHE A 207 1.81 -10.77 -1.82
C PHE A 207 1.89 -12.00 -0.92
N ASN A 208 1.12 -13.04 -1.24
CA ASN A 208 1.19 -14.33 -0.54
C ASN A 208 2.49 -15.10 -0.90
N ALA A 209 2.71 -16.25 -0.27
CA ALA A 209 3.89 -17.09 -0.54
C ALA A 209 3.99 -17.60 -1.99
N SER A 210 2.87 -17.67 -2.72
CA SER A 210 2.82 -18.04 -4.14
C SER A 210 3.20 -16.87 -5.07
N GLY A 211 3.29 -15.65 -4.55
CA GLY A 211 3.53 -14.43 -5.32
C GLY A 211 2.25 -13.79 -5.88
N ASP A 212 1.07 -14.24 -5.46
CA ASP A 212 -0.21 -13.61 -5.83
C ASP A 212 -0.43 -12.36 -4.98
N LEU A 213 -1.00 -11.31 -5.60
CA LEU A 213 -1.36 -10.09 -4.91
C LEU A 213 -2.43 -10.39 -3.85
N LEU A 214 -2.04 -10.28 -2.58
CA LEU A 214 -2.92 -10.44 -1.43
C LEU A 214 -3.78 -9.20 -1.24
N GLY A 215 -3.19 -8.02 -1.43
CA GLY A 215 -3.87 -6.76 -1.19
C GLY A 215 -2.94 -5.56 -1.05
N LEU A 216 -3.51 -4.46 -0.56
CA LEU A 216 -2.83 -3.20 -0.29
C LEU A 216 -2.86 -2.90 1.20
N TRP A 217 -1.76 -2.43 1.75
CA TRP A 217 -1.72 -1.86 3.08
C TRP A 217 -2.51 -0.55 3.13
N VAL A 218 -3.57 -0.54 3.91
CA VAL A 218 -4.44 0.62 4.16
C VAL A 218 -4.42 0.99 5.64
N THR A 219 -4.76 2.23 5.92
CA THR A 219 -4.88 2.79 7.26
C THR A 219 -6.33 2.73 7.71
N ARG A 220 -6.61 1.88 8.71
CA ARG A 220 -7.90 1.87 9.40
C ARG A 220 -7.87 2.88 10.53
N PHE A 221 -8.68 3.92 10.41
CA PHE A 221 -8.95 4.88 11.47
C PHE A 221 -10.30 4.58 12.14
N LYS A 222 -10.31 4.41 13.46
CA LYS A 222 -11.54 4.34 14.26
C LYS A 222 -11.55 5.43 15.33
N PRO A 223 -12.08 6.63 15.07
CA PRO A 223 -11.94 7.79 15.97
C PRO A 223 -12.46 7.57 17.40
N ALA A 224 -13.39 6.62 17.61
CA ALA A 224 -14.05 6.39 18.90
C ALA A 224 -13.17 5.75 20.00
N VAL A 225 -11.99 5.19 19.70
CA VAL A 225 -11.20 4.40 20.68
C VAL A 225 -9.84 5.03 21.02
N GLY A 226 -9.64 6.31 20.68
CA GLY A 226 -8.41 7.07 20.98
C GLY A 226 -7.26 6.85 19.97
N PRO A 227 -6.05 7.40 20.20
CA PRO A 227 -4.93 7.35 19.24
C PRO A 227 -4.42 5.92 18.93
N SER A 228 -4.77 4.92 19.74
CA SER A 228 -4.53 3.49 19.49
C SER A 228 -5.38 2.90 18.35
N SER A 229 -6.25 3.71 17.74
CA SER A 229 -7.25 3.30 16.75
C SER A 229 -6.85 3.50 15.30
N ILE A 230 -5.61 3.94 15.05
CA ILE A 230 -4.99 3.93 13.73
C ILE A 230 -4.20 2.62 13.62
N ARG A 231 -4.57 1.79 12.65
CA ARG A 231 -3.90 0.52 12.41
C ARG A 231 -3.71 0.30 10.90
N PRO A 232 -2.46 0.17 10.43
CA PRO A 232 -2.20 -0.41 9.12
C PRO A 232 -2.73 -1.84 9.07
N MET A 233 -3.47 -2.16 8.02
CA MET A 233 -4.00 -3.49 7.73
C MET A 233 -3.96 -3.73 6.23
N ILE A 234 -3.89 -4.98 5.80
CA ILE A 234 -3.95 -5.32 4.38
C ILE A 234 -5.43 -5.47 3.99
N LEU A 235 -5.90 -4.62 3.10
CA LEU A 235 -7.19 -4.75 2.44
C LEU A 235 -7.07 -5.80 1.32
N PRO A 236 -7.91 -6.85 1.29
CA PRO A 236 -7.81 -7.91 0.29
C PRO A 236 -8.03 -7.40 -1.15
N ILE A 237 -7.34 -8.03 -2.10
CA ILE A 237 -7.47 -7.71 -3.53
C ILE A 237 -8.90 -7.80 -4.06
N SER A 238 -9.73 -8.69 -3.49
CA SER A 238 -11.14 -8.84 -3.86
C SER A 238 -11.98 -7.60 -3.57
N ASP A 239 -11.60 -6.81 -2.57
CA ASP A 239 -12.27 -5.54 -2.24
C ASP A 239 -11.67 -4.37 -3.03
N ILE A 240 -10.39 -4.44 -3.37
CA ILE A 240 -9.69 -3.39 -4.13
C ILE A 240 -10.10 -3.40 -5.60
N LYS A 241 -10.17 -4.58 -6.22
CA LYS A 241 -10.37 -4.72 -7.67
C LYS A 241 -11.60 -3.96 -8.18
N PRO A 242 -12.81 -4.06 -7.58
CA PRO A 242 -13.97 -3.34 -8.08
C PRO A 242 -13.80 -1.81 -8.07
N ILE A 243 -13.04 -1.29 -7.09
CA ILE A 243 -12.77 0.14 -6.96
C ILE A 243 -11.73 0.60 -7.97
N ALA A 244 -10.67 -0.20 -8.17
CA ALA A 244 -9.68 0.06 -9.22
C ALA A 244 -10.32 0.04 -10.61
N ASP A 245 -11.20 -0.93 -10.90
CA ASP A 245 -11.94 -0.99 -12.17
C ASP A 245 -12.82 0.26 -12.37
N GLN A 246 -13.41 0.82 -11.31
CA GLN A 246 -14.19 2.07 -11.39
C GLN A 246 -13.30 3.28 -11.66
N ALA A 247 -12.14 3.37 -10.99
CA ALA A 247 -11.19 4.46 -11.19
C ALA A 247 -10.62 4.46 -12.63
N ILE A 248 -10.33 3.28 -13.18
CA ILE A 248 -9.88 3.14 -14.58
C ILE A 248 -10.98 3.59 -15.55
N LYS A 249 -12.22 3.15 -15.36
CA LYS A 249 -13.34 3.61 -16.20
C LYS A 249 -13.55 5.13 -16.13
N ALA A 250 -13.36 5.72 -14.95
CA ALA A 250 -13.53 7.15 -14.77
C ALA A 250 -12.52 7.99 -15.57
N ILE A 251 -11.30 7.48 -15.81
CA ILE A 251 -10.32 8.17 -16.66
C ILE A 251 -10.58 7.95 -18.14
N GLU A 252 -10.95 6.73 -18.54
CA GLU A 252 -11.29 6.42 -19.94
C GLU A 252 -12.46 7.29 -20.42
N GLN A 253 -13.46 7.53 -19.55
CA GLN A 253 -14.60 8.40 -19.84
C GLN A 253 -14.26 9.90 -19.82
N ALA A 254 -13.16 10.30 -19.19
CA ALA A 254 -12.74 11.71 -19.16
C ALA A 254 -11.89 12.08 -20.39
N GLU A 255 -11.41 11.08 -21.13
CA GLU A 255 -10.65 11.22 -22.38
C GLU A 255 -11.53 11.19 -23.64
N GLU A 256 -12.78 10.71 -23.54
CA GLU A 256 -13.82 10.76 -24.57
C GLU A 256 -14.55 12.12 -24.63
#